data_AF-A0A252DBF7-F1
#
_entry.id   AF-A0A252DBF7-F1
#
_cell.length_a   1.000
_cell.length_b   1.000
_cell.length_c   1.000
_cell.angle_alpha   90.00
_cell.angle_beta   90.00
_cell.angle_gamma   90.00
#
_symmetry.space_group_name_H-M   'P 1'
#
loop_
_entity.id
_entity.type
_entity.pdbx_description
1 polymer ?
#
loop_
_entity_poly.entity_id
_entity_poly.type
_entity_poly.pdbx_seq_one_letter_code
_entity_poly.pdbx_strand_id
1 'polypeptide(L)'
;MSAAVIHLKLTSTTSLLRHWLLQELNLEAVTWLDEQREQIRNGASGRGFFTTFSAVSRYTGKKPLELNLKDLKAASVMQAGWFPAHWSVDQAARTLLLLTLPADNAEKYLHTIEQIFTTAGIEELVALYQALPLLLYPNQWQKRAAEGVRSNITAVFNAIALRNPYPAHYFDNQAWNQMVLKALFVGSPLHLIQGLDLRANPELARMLIDYAHERDRANRSVSPEILPLVSPFADVETLADLQRV
;
A
#
# COMPACT_ATOMS: atom_id res chain seq x y z
N MET A 1 -27.28 29.93 14.83
CA MET A 1 -26.80 30.67 13.64
C MET A 1 -25.33 30.33 13.48
N SER A 2 -24.82 29.70 12.43
CA SER A 2 -25.35 29.18 11.17
C SER A 2 -24.31 28.11 10.76
N ALA A 3 -24.64 26.83 10.66
CA ALA A 3 -24.88 26.15 9.38
C ALA A 3 -23.86 26.45 8.25
N ALA A 4 -22.61 26.80 8.59
CA ALA A 4 -21.49 26.99 7.67
C ALA A 4 -20.35 26.01 7.95
N VAL A 5 -20.66 24.82 8.48
CA VAL A 5 -19.70 23.71 8.56
C VAL A 5 -19.60 23.09 7.17
N ILE A 6 -18.82 23.75 6.33
CA ILE A 6 -17.98 23.20 5.25
C ILE A 6 -18.54 21.88 4.66
N HIS A 7 -19.46 22.01 3.72
CA HIS A 7 -19.62 21.01 2.66
C HIS A 7 -18.34 21.05 1.79
N LEU A 8 -17.26 20.44 2.28
CA LEU A 8 -16.16 20.02 1.42
C LEU A 8 -16.79 19.04 0.44
N LYS A 9 -17.06 19.48 -0.80
CA LYS A 9 -17.15 18.53 -1.91
C LYS A 9 -15.78 17.84 -1.94
N LEU A 10 -15.71 16.65 -1.35
CA LEU A 10 -14.56 15.76 -1.37
C LEU A 10 -14.29 15.42 -2.83
N THR A 11 -13.53 16.28 -3.51
CA THR A 11 -13.31 16.29 -4.97
C THR A 11 -11.94 15.71 -5.33
N SER A 12 -11.11 15.43 -4.33
CA SER A 12 -9.79 14.84 -4.49
C SER A 12 -9.43 13.96 -3.30
N THR A 13 -8.50 13.03 -3.52
CA THR A 13 -7.87 12.20 -2.49
C THR A 13 -7.24 13.05 -1.37
N THR A 14 -6.64 14.20 -1.71
CA THR A 14 -6.03 15.10 -0.72
C THR A 14 -7.07 15.75 0.19
N SER A 15 -8.21 16.18 -0.35
CA SER A 15 -9.30 16.70 0.47
C SER A 15 -9.93 15.64 1.36
N LEU A 16 -10.01 14.39 0.89
CA LEU A 16 -10.51 13.25 1.65
C LEU A 16 -9.59 12.87 2.82
N LEU A 17 -8.29 12.69 2.56
CA LEU A 17 -7.31 12.43 3.61
C LEU A 17 -7.30 13.55 4.66
N ARG A 18 -7.32 14.82 4.21
CA ARG A 18 -7.37 15.96 5.14
C ARG A 18 -8.64 15.93 5.99
N HIS A 19 -9.80 15.61 5.40
CA HIS A 19 -11.05 15.51 6.14
C HIS A 19 -10.98 14.47 7.26
N TRP A 20 -10.45 13.28 6.98
CA TRP A 20 -10.27 12.24 8.01
C TRP A 20 -9.31 12.68 9.11
N LEU A 21 -8.17 13.28 8.75
CA LEU A 21 -7.20 13.77 9.71
C LEU A 21 -7.76 14.87 10.63
N LEU A 22 -8.65 15.73 10.13
CA LEU A 22 -9.33 16.74 10.95
C LEU A 22 -10.24 16.15 12.04
N GLN A 23 -10.76 14.93 11.85
CA GLN A 23 -11.57 14.26 12.87
C GLN A 23 -10.69 13.65 13.97
N GLU A 24 -9.44 13.33 13.65
CA GLU A 24 -8.55 12.58 14.54
C GLU A 24 -7.54 13.44 15.31
N LEU A 25 -7.18 14.60 14.75
CA LEU A 25 -6.08 15.43 15.23
C LEU A 25 -6.56 16.62 16.07
N ASN A 26 -5.73 17.06 17.00
CA ASN A 26 -5.93 18.32 17.70
C ASN A 26 -5.56 19.53 16.80
N LEU A 27 -5.94 20.74 17.24
CA LEU A 27 -5.73 21.96 16.46
C LEU A 27 -4.25 22.24 16.16
N GLU A 28 -3.35 21.94 17.09
CA GLU A 28 -1.90 22.13 16.92
C GLU A 28 -1.36 21.26 15.78
N ALA A 29 -1.67 19.96 15.79
CA ALA A 29 -1.22 19.02 14.77
C ALA A 29 -1.82 19.34 13.39
N VAL A 30 -3.08 19.77 13.34
CA VAL A 30 -3.72 20.24 12.09
C VAL A 30 -3.03 21.47 11.54
N THR A 31 -2.78 22.48 12.40
CA THR A 31 -2.13 23.73 12.00
C THR A 31 -0.74 23.46 11.46
N TRP A 32 0.05 22.65 12.18
CA TRP A 32 1.36 22.22 11.72
C TRP A 32 1.28 21.52 10.35
N LEU A 33 0.37 20.56 10.19
CA LEU A 33 0.27 19.81 8.94
C LEU A 33 -0.10 20.71 7.75
N ASP A 34 -0.99 21.68 7.94
CA ASP A 34 -1.36 22.63 6.90
C ASP A 34 -0.22 23.59 6.54
N GLU A 35 0.53 24.10 7.53
CA GLU A 35 1.72 24.90 7.28
C GLU A 35 2.76 24.13 6.46
N GLN A 36 3.00 22.87 6.81
CA GLN A 36 3.92 22.00 6.07
C GLN A 36 3.47 21.77 4.64
N ARG A 37 2.17 21.57 4.42
CA ARG A 37 1.59 21.41 3.08
C ARG A 37 1.80 22.66 2.22
N GLU A 38 1.59 23.85 2.77
CA GLU A 38 1.83 25.11 2.05
C GLU A 38 3.32 25.30 1.74
N GLN A 39 4.22 24.98 2.67
CA GLN A 39 5.67 25.03 2.40
C GLN A 39 6.06 24.09 1.26
N ILE A 40 5.56 22.84 1.26
CA ILE A 40 5.82 21.86 0.21
C ILE A 40 5.29 22.34 -1.15
N ARG A 41 4.07 22.89 -1.19
CA ARG A 41 3.47 23.47 -2.43
C ARG A 41 4.31 24.59 -3.00
N ASN A 42 4.87 25.43 -2.13
CA ASN A 42 5.73 26.55 -2.51
C ASN A 42 7.17 26.13 -2.82
N GLY A 43 7.42 24.83 -3.00
CA GLY A 43 8.68 24.30 -3.51
C GLY A 43 9.70 23.93 -2.42
N ALA A 44 9.29 23.81 -1.15
CA ALA A 44 10.12 23.19 -0.12
C ALA A 44 10.31 21.69 -0.42
N SER A 45 11.21 21.38 -1.35
CA SER A 45 11.67 20.03 -1.68
C SER A 45 13.05 19.76 -1.07
N GLY A 46 13.46 18.50 -0.99
CA GLY A 46 14.76 18.12 -0.43
C GLY A 46 14.76 18.08 1.11
N ARG A 47 15.83 18.58 1.75
CA ARG A 47 16.10 18.42 3.21
C ARG A 47 14.91 18.78 4.12
N GLY A 48 14.20 19.87 3.79
CA GLY A 48 13.03 20.30 4.56
C GLY A 48 11.92 19.25 4.53
N PHE A 49 11.58 18.76 3.33
CA PHE A 49 10.54 17.75 3.16
C PHE A 49 10.86 16.44 3.89
N PHE A 50 12.10 15.93 3.81
CA PHE A 50 12.50 14.72 4.54
C PHE A 50 12.32 14.89 6.06
N THR A 51 12.75 16.04 6.58
CA THR A 51 12.65 16.33 8.01
C THR A 51 11.19 16.39 8.45
N THR A 52 10.34 17.03 7.65
CA THR A 52 8.89 17.08 7.88
C THR A 52 8.26 15.70 7.83
N PHE A 53 8.60 14.88 6.83
CA PHE A 53 8.06 13.53 6.65
C PHE A 53 8.39 12.62 7.83
N SER A 54 9.60 12.73 8.37
CA SER A 54 10.02 12.01 9.58
C SER A 54 9.39 12.58 10.86
N ALA A 55 9.13 13.88 10.92
CA ALA A 55 8.53 14.52 12.08
C ALA A 55 7.03 14.21 12.25
N VAL A 56 6.31 13.78 11.19
CA VAL A 56 4.84 13.59 11.20
C VAL A 56 4.33 12.91 12.46
N SER A 57 4.87 11.74 12.83
CA SER A 57 4.35 10.96 13.96
C SER A 57 4.51 11.66 15.32
N ARG A 58 5.41 12.64 15.44
CA ARG A 58 5.58 13.45 16.66
C ARG A 58 4.42 14.42 16.87
N TYR A 59 3.80 14.86 15.78
CA TYR A 59 2.65 15.77 15.80
C TYR A 59 1.32 15.01 15.75
N THR A 60 1.23 13.96 14.94
CA THR A 60 -0.04 13.26 14.71
C THR A 60 -0.28 12.09 15.67
N GLY A 61 0.77 11.58 16.30
CA GLY A 61 0.74 10.26 16.93
C GLY A 61 0.55 9.13 15.91
N LYS A 62 0.34 7.92 16.41
CA LYS A 62 0.27 6.67 15.60
C LYS A 62 -0.98 5.84 15.91
N LYS A 63 -2.02 6.45 16.48
CA LYS A 63 -3.28 5.73 16.73
C LYS A 63 -3.87 5.23 15.40
N PRO A 64 -4.68 4.16 15.41
CA PRO A 64 -5.45 3.75 14.24
C PRO A 64 -6.27 4.92 13.67
N LEU A 65 -6.38 4.97 12.35
CA LEU A 65 -7.28 5.89 11.66
C LEU A 65 -8.68 5.27 11.65
N GLU A 66 -9.62 5.84 12.41
CA GLU A 66 -10.97 5.31 12.53
C GLU A 66 -11.80 5.67 11.29
N LEU A 67 -11.93 4.70 10.37
CA LEU A 67 -12.70 4.86 9.12
C LEU A 67 -13.97 4.02 9.15
N ASN A 68 -15.11 4.66 8.91
CA ASN A 68 -16.39 3.94 8.78
C ASN A 68 -16.64 3.50 7.33
N LEU A 69 -17.73 2.75 7.10
CA LEU A 69 -18.08 2.24 5.76
C LEU A 69 -18.28 3.34 4.71
N LYS A 70 -18.74 4.54 5.08
CA LYS A 70 -18.88 5.68 4.15
C LYS A 70 -17.50 6.21 3.73
N ASP A 71 -16.56 6.27 4.66
CA ASP A 71 -15.18 6.67 4.36
C ASP A 71 -14.50 5.70 3.41
N LEU A 72 -14.61 4.39 3.67
CA LEU A 72 -14.05 3.36 2.79
C LEU A 72 -14.70 3.36 1.40
N LYS A 73 -16.01 3.65 1.33
CA LYS A 73 -16.70 3.85 0.05
C LYS A 73 -16.17 5.09 -0.69
N ALA A 74 -15.95 6.20 0.01
CA ALA A 74 -15.37 7.40 -0.58
C ALA A 74 -13.93 7.13 -1.08
N ALA A 75 -13.13 6.37 -0.34
CA ALA A 75 -11.79 5.93 -0.76
C ALA A 75 -11.84 5.17 -2.09
N SER A 76 -12.74 4.18 -2.19
CA SER A 76 -12.90 3.37 -3.40
C SER A 76 -13.39 4.18 -4.62
N VAL A 77 -14.12 5.28 -4.40
CA VAL A 77 -14.51 6.21 -5.48
C VAL A 77 -13.31 7.04 -5.94
N MET A 78 -12.40 7.43 -5.05
CA MET A 78 -11.21 8.20 -5.41
C MET A 78 -10.18 7.36 -6.17
N GLN A 79 -9.99 6.12 -5.75
CA GLN A 79 -9.08 5.17 -6.40
C GLN A 79 -9.66 3.76 -6.24
N ALA A 80 -9.94 3.10 -7.37
CA ALA A 80 -10.46 1.74 -7.38
C ALA A 80 -9.50 0.79 -6.62
N GLY A 81 -10.07 0.00 -5.70
CA GLY A 81 -9.31 -0.92 -4.85
C GLY A 81 -8.57 -0.27 -3.68
N TRP A 82 -8.57 1.06 -3.54
CA TRP A 82 -7.91 1.69 -2.39
C TRP A 82 -8.66 1.37 -1.07
N PHE A 83 -7.94 0.76 -0.13
CA PHE A 83 -8.52 0.26 1.12
C PHE A 83 -7.65 0.60 2.36
N PRO A 84 -7.78 1.84 2.90
CA PRO A 84 -6.93 2.34 4.00
C PRO A 84 -7.43 1.96 5.40
N ALA A 85 -8.34 1.00 5.56
CA ALA A 85 -8.98 0.68 6.86
C ALA A 85 -8.01 0.26 7.99
N HIS A 86 -6.78 -0.14 7.64
CA HIS A 86 -5.75 -0.60 8.57
C HIS A 86 -4.68 0.47 8.85
N TRP A 87 -4.84 1.67 8.29
CA TRP A 87 -3.85 2.73 8.42
C TRP A 87 -3.89 3.37 9.80
N SER A 88 -2.75 3.91 10.21
CA SER A 88 -2.65 4.84 11.33
C SER A 88 -2.76 6.29 10.86
N VAL A 89 -3.01 7.20 11.80
CA VAL A 89 -3.14 8.64 11.52
C VAL A 89 -1.85 9.22 10.91
N ASP A 90 -0.66 8.80 11.34
CA ASP A 90 0.61 9.26 10.75
C ASP A 90 0.82 8.74 9.32
N GLN A 91 0.35 7.53 8.99
CA GLN A 91 0.43 7.00 7.63
C GLN A 91 -0.45 7.82 6.67
N ALA A 92 -1.66 8.19 7.10
CA ALA A 92 -2.54 9.07 6.33
C ALA A 92 -1.97 10.48 6.18
N ALA A 93 -1.37 11.04 7.24
CA ALA A 93 -0.72 12.35 7.19
C ALA A 93 0.51 12.35 6.27
N ARG A 94 1.38 11.33 6.35
CA ARG A 94 2.50 11.15 5.41
C ARG A 94 2.04 11.04 3.98
N THR A 95 0.97 10.27 3.73
CA THR A 95 0.36 10.16 2.40
C THR A 95 -0.16 11.51 1.91
N LEU A 96 -0.84 12.28 2.76
CA LEU A 96 -1.31 13.62 2.41
C LEU A 96 -0.15 14.56 2.02
N LEU A 97 0.98 14.48 2.73
CA LEU A 97 2.19 15.25 2.41
C LEU A 97 2.79 14.83 1.06
N LEU A 98 2.88 13.53 0.77
CA LEU A 98 3.34 13.03 -0.55
C LEU A 98 2.47 13.55 -1.69
N LEU A 99 1.14 13.50 -1.52
CA LEU A 99 0.19 13.98 -2.51
C LEU A 99 0.13 15.52 -2.62
N THR A 100 0.88 16.23 -1.78
CA THR A 100 1.01 17.69 -1.83
C THR A 100 2.25 18.13 -2.63
N LEU A 101 3.16 17.21 -2.96
CA LEU A 101 4.34 17.52 -3.78
C LEU A 101 3.94 18.12 -5.14
N PRO A 102 4.64 19.20 -5.59
CA PRO A 102 4.49 19.71 -6.95
C PRO A 102 4.81 18.63 -7.98
N ALA A 103 3.93 18.48 -8.97
CA ALA A 103 4.02 17.45 -10.00
C ALA A 103 4.09 18.00 -11.44
N ASP A 104 4.29 19.32 -11.55
CA ASP A 104 4.52 20.06 -12.79
C ASP A 104 5.77 19.57 -13.54
N ASN A 105 6.76 19.08 -12.80
CA ASN A 105 7.94 18.41 -13.36
C ASN A 105 8.01 16.96 -12.89
N ALA A 106 7.79 16.02 -13.81
CA ALA A 106 7.78 14.59 -13.52
C ALA A 106 9.12 14.07 -12.97
N GLU A 107 10.24 14.50 -13.55
CA GLU A 107 11.57 14.06 -13.11
C GLU A 107 11.86 14.51 -11.68
N LYS A 108 11.58 15.77 -11.35
CA LYS A 108 11.75 16.31 -10.00
C LYS A 108 10.82 15.62 -8.99
N TYR A 109 9.56 15.36 -9.38
CA TYR A 109 8.59 14.64 -8.56
C TYR A 109 9.07 13.23 -8.23
N LEU A 110 9.45 12.45 -9.25
CA LEU A 110 9.97 11.10 -9.11
C LEU A 110 11.22 11.07 -8.25
N HIS A 111 12.19 11.94 -8.56
CA HIS A 111 13.45 12.04 -7.82
C HIS A 111 13.24 12.35 -6.34
N THR A 112 12.33 13.28 -6.02
CA THR A 112 12.06 13.67 -4.63
C THR A 112 11.54 12.49 -3.81
N ILE A 113 10.60 11.72 -4.35
CA ILE A 113 10.03 10.55 -3.65
C ILE A 113 11.03 9.40 -3.57
N GLU A 114 11.80 9.15 -4.63
CA GLU A 114 12.87 8.13 -4.64
C GLU A 114 13.94 8.41 -3.58
N GLN A 115 14.30 9.67 -3.36
CA GLN A 115 15.21 10.05 -2.29
C GLN A 115 14.65 9.68 -0.91
N ILE A 116 13.33 9.80 -0.67
CA ILE A 116 12.73 9.46 0.63
C ILE A 116 12.80 7.96 0.83
N PHE A 117 12.42 7.18 -0.20
CA PHE A 117 12.53 5.72 -0.15
C PHE A 117 13.93 5.26 0.25
N THR A 118 14.97 5.95 -0.21
CA THR A 118 16.36 5.60 0.07
C THR A 118 16.77 5.85 1.52
N THR A 119 16.17 6.84 2.19
CA THR A 119 16.55 7.22 3.57
C THR A 119 15.50 6.87 4.62
N ALA A 120 14.35 6.36 4.20
CA ALA A 120 13.20 6.13 5.06
C ALA A 120 13.42 5.00 6.07
N GLY A 121 12.95 5.21 7.31
CA GLY A 121 12.77 4.17 8.30
C GLY A 121 11.61 3.22 7.95
N ILE A 122 11.45 2.14 8.71
CA ILE A 122 10.45 1.09 8.44
C ILE A 122 9.03 1.66 8.34
N GLU A 123 8.63 2.50 9.29
CA GLU A 123 7.28 3.07 9.34
C GLU A 123 7.00 4.04 8.18
N GLU A 124 8.03 4.76 7.75
CA GLU A 124 7.99 5.66 6.59
C GLU A 124 7.88 4.86 5.29
N LEU A 125 8.65 3.79 5.15
CA LEU A 125 8.54 2.85 4.02
C LEU A 125 7.15 2.25 3.92
N VAL A 126 6.56 1.82 5.04
CA VAL A 126 5.18 1.30 5.07
C VAL A 126 4.21 2.34 4.48
N ALA A 127 4.27 3.59 4.93
CA ALA A 127 3.42 4.66 4.39
C ALA A 127 3.69 4.92 2.90
N LEU A 128 4.94 4.93 2.47
CA LEU A 128 5.33 5.15 1.07
C LEU A 128 4.80 4.06 0.13
N TYR A 129 4.96 2.78 0.51
CA TYR A 129 4.46 1.66 -0.29
C TYR A 129 2.93 1.59 -0.33
N GLN A 130 2.27 1.86 0.81
CA GLN A 130 0.81 1.97 0.89
C GLN A 130 0.26 3.11 0.01
N ALA A 131 1.03 4.18 -0.20
CA ALA A 131 0.64 5.33 -0.99
C ALA A 131 0.81 5.15 -2.51
N LEU A 132 1.55 4.14 -2.99
CA LEU A 132 1.83 3.96 -4.43
C LEU A 132 0.60 4.03 -5.36
N PRO A 133 -0.57 3.43 -5.02
CA PRO A 133 -1.78 3.56 -5.84
C PRO A 133 -2.26 5.00 -6.09
N LEU A 134 -1.86 5.93 -5.23
CA LEU A 134 -2.33 7.32 -5.23
C LEU A 134 -1.30 8.27 -5.86
N LEU A 135 -0.07 7.81 -6.10
CA LEU A 135 1.00 8.63 -6.66
C LEU A 135 0.83 8.78 -8.17
N LEU A 136 1.33 9.91 -8.69
CA LEU A 136 1.35 10.18 -10.12
C LEU A 136 2.41 9.34 -10.83
N TYR A 137 2.29 9.22 -12.16
CA TYR A 137 3.20 8.45 -13.01
C TYR A 137 3.33 6.97 -12.59
N PRO A 138 2.21 6.23 -12.43
CA PRO A 138 2.22 4.96 -11.73
C PRO A 138 3.12 3.89 -12.38
N ASN A 139 3.27 3.90 -13.71
CA ASN A 139 4.18 3.00 -14.42
C ASN A 139 5.66 3.17 -14.01
N GLN A 140 6.05 4.35 -13.53
CA GLN A 140 7.44 4.61 -13.15
C GLN A 140 7.83 3.98 -11.80
N TRP A 141 6.86 3.57 -10.98
CA TRP A 141 7.10 2.99 -9.66
C TRP A 141 7.33 1.47 -9.68
N GLN A 142 7.30 0.80 -10.84
CA GLN A 142 7.39 -0.67 -10.92
C GLN A 142 8.66 -1.22 -10.26
N LYS A 143 9.81 -0.62 -10.56
CA LYS A 143 11.10 -1.03 -9.97
C LYS A 143 11.11 -0.85 -8.45
N ARG A 144 10.56 0.27 -7.98
CA ARG A 144 10.45 0.60 -6.56
C ARG A 144 9.52 -0.37 -5.83
N ALA A 145 8.34 -0.63 -6.39
CA ALA A 145 7.40 -1.61 -5.86
C ALA A 145 8.00 -3.03 -5.80
N ALA A 146 8.76 -3.44 -6.82
CA ALA A 146 9.49 -4.71 -6.81
C ALA A 146 10.59 -4.76 -5.73
N GLU A 147 11.17 -3.63 -5.34
CA GLU A 147 12.08 -3.54 -4.18
C GLU A 147 11.34 -3.76 -2.86
N GLY A 148 10.16 -3.16 -2.69
CA GLY A 148 9.29 -3.39 -1.53
C GLY A 148 8.93 -4.86 -1.37
N VAL A 149 8.61 -5.53 -2.48
CA VAL A 149 8.38 -6.98 -2.49
C VAL A 149 9.62 -7.77 -2.09
N ARG A 150 10.83 -7.35 -2.50
CA ARG A 150 12.08 -8.03 -2.13
C ARG A 150 12.51 -7.78 -0.68
N SER A 151 11.95 -6.79 0.02
CA SER A 151 12.29 -6.49 1.41
C SER A 151 12.14 -7.69 2.35
N ASN A 152 13.13 -7.90 3.22
CA ASN A 152 13.06 -8.93 4.28
C ASN A 152 12.22 -8.48 5.49
N ILE A 153 11.72 -7.24 5.48
CA ILE A 153 10.90 -6.69 6.56
C ILE A 153 9.43 -6.95 6.21
N THR A 154 8.79 -7.87 6.92
CA THR A 154 7.40 -8.29 6.66
C THR A 154 6.42 -7.13 6.61
N ALA A 155 6.58 -6.10 7.45
CA ALA A 155 5.73 -4.92 7.42
C ALA A 155 5.83 -4.15 6.08
N VAL A 156 7.05 -4.01 5.53
CA VAL A 156 7.29 -3.34 4.25
C VAL A 156 6.76 -4.17 3.09
N PHE A 157 6.98 -5.48 3.12
CA PHE A 157 6.39 -6.41 2.15
C PHE A 157 4.86 -6.32 2.16
N ASN A 158 4.24 -6.35 3.35
CA ASN A 158 2.79 -6.30 3.48
C ASN A 158 2.20 -4.97 2.99
N ALA A 159 2.92 -3.86 3.17
CA ALA A 159 2.48 -2.54 2.70
C ALA A 159 2.29 -2.46 1.17
N ILE A 160 3.11 -3.19 0.40
CA ILE A 160 2.97 -3.29 -1.05
C ILE A 160 2.07 -4.45 -1.48
N ALA A 161 2.12 -5.60 -0.81
CA ALA A 161 1.43 -6.81 -1.26
C ALA A 161 -0.05 -6.86 -0.84
N LEU A 162 -0.37 -6.40 0.37
CA LEU A 162 -1.69 -6.60 0.98
C LEU A 162 -2.52 -5.33 0.91
N ARG A 163 -3.81 -5.48 0.59
CA ARG A 163 -4.80 -4.39 0.52
C ARG A 163 -4.33 -3.20 -0.34
N ASN A 164 -3.51 -3.50 -1.34
CA ASN A 164 -2.90 -2.53 -2.22
C ASN A 164 -3.21 -2.92 -3.67
N PRO A 165 -3.91 -2.08 -4.45
CA PRO A 165 -4.25 -2.41 -5.83
C PRO A 165 -3.05 -2.31 -6.79
N TYR A 166 -1.94 -1.68 -6.39
CA TYR A 166 -0.84 -1.36 -7.31
C TYR A 166 -0.23 -2.61 -7.99
N PRO A 167 0.14 -3.70 -7.28
CA PRO A 167 0.73 -4.88 -7.91
C PRO A 167 -0.16 -5.52 -8.98
N ALA A 168 -1.48 -5.56 -8.75
CA ALA A 168 -2.41 -6.19 -9.68
C ALA A 168 -2.47 -5.47 -11.03
N HIS A 169 -2.33 -4.14 -11.01
CA HIS A 169 -2.42 -3.31 -12.21
C HIS A 169 -1.08 -3.17 -12.95
N TYR A 170 0.04 -3.15 -12.21
CA TYR A 170 1.34 -2.71 -12.77
C TYR A 170 2.43 -3.78 -12.81
N PHE A 171 2.30 -4.90 -12.09
CA PHE A 171 3.30 -5.97 -12.19
C PHE A 171 3.08 -6.84 -13.43
N ASP A 172 4.18 -7.22 -14.06
CA ASP A 172 4.18 -8.36 -14.99
C ASP A 172 3.87 -9.68 -14.25
N ASN A 173 3.76 -10.78 -14.99
CA ASN A 173 3.49 -12.09 -14.39
C ASN A 173 4.62 -12.56 -13.47
N GLN A 174 5.88 -12.26 -13.80
CA GLN A 174 7.01 -12.73 -13.02
C GLN A 174 7.04 -12.07 -11.64
N ALA A 175 6.99 -10.74 -11.57
CA ALA A 175 6.99 -9.99 -10.32
C ALA A 175 5.75 -10.31 -9.47
N TRP A 176 4.59 -10.49 -10.11
CA TRP A 176 3.37 -10.93 -9.47
C TRP A 176 3.50 -12.31 -8.83
N ASN A 177 3.97 -13.31 -9.58
CA ASN A 177 4.11 -14.69 -9.10
C ASN A 177 5.09 -14.77 -7.92
N GLN A 178 6.21 -14.04 -8.01
CA GLN A 178 7.20 -13.96 -6.93
C GLN A 178 6.64 -13.28 -5.67
N MET A 179 5.80 -12.25 -5.81
CA MET A 179 5.13 -11.61 -4.68
C MET A 179 4.18 -12.58 -3.97
N VAL A 180 3.34 -13.30 -4.72
CA VAL A 180 2.39 -14.28 -4.15
C VAL A 180 3.13 -15.41 -3.45
N LEU A 181 4.15 -15.98 -4.08
CA LEU A 181 4.97 -17.04 -3.48
C LEU A 181 5.66 -16.53 -2.20
N LYS A 182 6.20 -15.30 -2.22
CA LYS A 182 6.81 -14.71 -1.04
C LYS A 182 5.82 -14.50 0.11
N ALA A 183 4.58 -14.10 -0.18
CA ALA A 183 3.56 -13.93 0.85
C ALA A 183 3.38 -15.22 1.67
N LEU A 184 3.39 -16.38 1.02
CA LEU A 184 3.37 -17.68 1.70
C LEU A 184 4.60 -17.93 2.57
N PHE A 185 5.80 -17.59 2.08
CA PHE A 185 7.04 -17.75 2.85
C PHE A 185 7.10 -16.89 4.11
N VAL A 186 6.52 -15.68 4.07
CA VAL A 186 6.48 -14.78 5.23
C VAL A 186 5.21 -14.92 6.08
N GLY A 187 4.33 -15.88 5.74
CA GLY A 187 3.10 -16.15 6.48
C GLY A 187 2.03 -15.07 6.35
N SER A 188 2.04 -14.30 5.26
CA SER A 188 1.05 -13.27 4.98
C SER A 188 -0.21 -13.83 4.33
N PRO A 189 -1.41 -13.35 4.71
CA PRO A 189 -2.68 -13.86 4.21
C PRO A 189 -2.87 -13.53 2.74
N LEU A 190 -3.07 -14.55 1.90
CA LEU A 190 -3.20 -14.35 0.45
C LEU A 190 -4.50 -13.65 0.06
N HIS A 191 -5.61 -13.91 0.76
CA HIS A 191 -6.92 -13.30 0.49
C HIS A 191 -6.92 -11.76 0.63
N LEU A 192 -5.88 -11.16 1.21
CA LEU A 192 -5.71 -9.71 1.25
C LEU A 192 -4.97 -9.13 0.04
N ILE A 193 -4.36 -9.97 -0.81
CA ILE A 193 -3.77 -9.56 -2.09
C ILE A 193 -4.92 -9.29 -3.07
N GLN A 194 -5.04 -8.05 -3.51
CA GLN A 194 -6.13 -7.65 -4.41
C GLN A 194 -5.89 -8.18 -5.81
N GLY A 195 -6.92 -8.73 -6.46
CA GLY A 195 -6.82 -9.27 -7.82
C GLY A 195 -6.19 -10.66 -7.90
N LEU A 196 -6.04 -11.36 -6.76
CA LEU A 196 -5.41 -12.67 -6.68
C LEU A 196 -6.01 -13.69 -7.65
N ASP A 197 -7.32 -13.89 -7.61
CA ASP A 197 -8.02 -14.86 -8.46
C ASP A 197 -7.94 -14.48 -9.95
N LEU A 198 -8.09 -13.19 -10.26
CA LEU A 198 -8.07 -12.67 -11.63
C LEU A 198 -6.70 -12.82 -12.30
N ARG A 199 -5.63 -12.87 -11.49
CA ARG A 199 -4.24 -12.97 -11.96
C ARG A 199 -3.62 -14.34 -11.70
N ALA A 200 -4.41 -15.31 -11.26
CA ALA A 200 -4.00 -16.70 -11.26
C ALA A 200 -3.59 -17.12 -12.68
N ASN A 201 -2.47 -17.83 -12.80
CA ASN A 201 -1.90 -18.21 -14.09
C ASN A 201 -1.15 -19.54 -13.98
N PRO A 202 -0.88 -20.23 -15.11
CA PRO A 202 -0.26 -21.56 -15.09
C PRO A 202 1.12 -21.60 -14.43
N GLU A 203 1.93 -20.55 -14.60
CA GLU A 203 3.25 -20.48 -13.99
C GLU A 203 3.16 -20.32 -12.47
N LEU A 204 2.26 -19.47 -11.99
CA LEU A 204 1.97 -19.35 -10.55
C LEU A 204 1.49 -20.68 -9.98
N ALA A 205 0.55 -21.34 -10.64
CA ALA A 205 0.03 -22.64 -10.18
C ALA A 205 1.14 -23.67 -10.03
N ARG A 206 2.04 -23.77 -11.02
CA ARG A 206 3.21 -24.66 -10.94
C ARG A 206 4.13 -24.31 -9.77
N MET A 207 4.45 -23.02 -9.58
CA MET A 207 5.27 -22.57 -8.45
C MET A 207 4.63 -22.90 -7.08
N LEU A 208 3.29 -22.81 -6.98
CA LEU A 208 2.56 -23.12 -5.75
C LEU A 208 2.49 -24.62 -5.46
N ILE A 209 2.39 -25.46 -6.51
CA ILE A 209 2.49 -26.93 -6.39
C ILE A 209 3.88 -27.31 -5.88
N ASP A 210 4.93 -26.78 -6.51
CA ASP A 210 6.33 -27.01 -6.11
C ASP A 210 6.54 -26.62 -4.63
N TYR A 211 6.06 -25.43 -4.25
CA TYR A 211 6.07 -24.95 -2.87
C TYR A 211 5.34 -25.89 -1.89
N ALA A 212 4.15 -26.38 -2.26
CA ALA A 212 3.36 -27.25 -1.41
C ALA A 212 4.08 -28.59 -1.15
N HIS A 213 4.67 -29.20 -2.18
CA HIS A 213 5.46 -30.43 -2.01
C HIS A 213 6.73 -30.20 -1.19
N GLU A 214 7.40 -29.05 -1.34
CA GLU A 214 8.55 -28.69 -0.50
C GLU A 214 8.17 -28.54 0.98
N ARG A 215 7.01 -27.94 1.26
CA ARG A 215 6.46 -27.80 2.61
C ARG A 215 6.11 -29.15 3.22
N ASP A 216 5.44 -30.02 2.47
CA ASP A 216 5.06 -31.37 2.88
C ASP A 216 6.26 -32.21 3.31
N ARG A 217 7.27 -32.28 2.44
CA ARG A 217 8.51 -33.04 2.69
C ARG A 217 9.26 -32.55 3.92
N ALA A 218 9.02 -31.29 4.32
CA ALA A 218 9.57 -30.70 5.53
C ALA A 218 8.65 -30.82 6.76
N ASN A 219 7.55 -31.58 6.68
CA ASN A 219 6.49 -31.69 7.68
C ASN A 219 5.94 -30.33 8.13
N ARG A 220 5.69 -29.42 7.18
CA ARG A 220 5.15 -28.10 7.47
C ARG A 220 3.82 -27.89 6.73
N SER A 221 2.86 -27.25 7.39
CA SER A 221 1.50 -27.03 6.85
C SER A 221 1.47 -26.25 5.54
N VAL A 222 0.56 -26.58 4.64
CA VAL A 222 0.33 -25.80 3.42
C VAL A 222 -0.85 -24.85 3.65
N SER A 223 -0.79 -23.62 3.11
CA SER A 223 -1.92 -22.70 3.20
C SER A 223 -3.05 -23.18 2.28
N PRO A 224 -4.29 -23.33 2.76
CA PRO A 224 -5.42 -23.71 1.90
C PRO A 224 -5.74 -22.64 0.85
N GLU A 225 -5.23 -21.41 1.04
CA GLU A 225 -5.42 -20.30 0.09
C GLU A 225 -4.73 -20.54 -1.27
N ILE A 226 -3.87 -21.56 -1.42
CA ILE A 226 -3.27 -21.90 -2.71
C ILE A 226 -4.24 -22.63 -3.64
N LEU A 227 -5.21 -23.38 -3.10
CA LEU A 227 -6.09 -24.25 -3.89
C LEU A 227 -6.86 -23.49 -4.97
N PRO A 228 -7.50 -22.33 -4.69
CA PRO A 228 -8.18 -21.55 -5.73
C PRO A 228 -7.26 -21.10 -6.88
N LEU A 229 -5.96 -20.93 -6.62
CA LEU A 229 -4.99 -20.46 -7.61
C LEU A 229 -4.45 -21.58 -8.49
N VAL A 230 -4.46 -22.81 -7.97
CA VAL A 230 -3.98 -24.01 -8.66
C VAL A 230 -5.10 -24.71 -9.43
N SER A 231 -6.31 -24.76 -8.86
CA SER A 231 -7.46 -25.50 -9.41
C SER A 231 -7.75 -25.27 -10.89
N PRO A 232 -7.66 -24.04 -11.45
CA PRO A 232 -7.92 -23.82 -12.87
C PRO A 232 -6.87 -24.42 -13.82
N PHE A 233 -5.70 -24.83 -13.31
CA PHE A 233 -4.53 -25.20 -14.12
C PHE A 233 -3.96 -26.59 -13.81
N ALA A 234 -4.55 -27.32 -12.86
CA ALA A 234 -4.08 -28.62 -12.40
C ALA A 234 -5.07 -29.74 -12.76
N ASP A 235 -4.55 -30.95 -12.93
CA ASP A 235 -5.36 -32.15 -13.11
C ASP A 235 -5.94 -32.66 -11.78
N VAL A 236 -6.86 -33.64 -11.89
CA VAL A 236 -7.56 -34.21 -10.74
C VAL A 236 -6.59 -34.86 -9.74
N GLU A 237 -5.52 -35.48 -10.23
CA GLU A 237 -4.53 -36.17 -9.38
C GLU A 237 -3.73 -35.17 -8.54
N THR A 238 -3.25 -34.09 -9.16
CA THR A 238 -2.54 -33.01 -8.48
C THR A 238 -3.42 -32.34 -7.43
N LEU A 239 -4.70 -32.11 -7.73
CA LEU A 239 -5.63 -31.51 -6.77
C LEU A 239 -5.94 -32.44 -5.60
N ALA A 240 -6.10 -33.74 -5.85
CA ALA A 240 -6.29 -34.72 -4.80
C ALA A 240 -5.04 -34.84 -3.91
N ASP A 241 -3.85 -34.66 -4.47
CA ASP A 241 -2.60 -34.65 -3.71
C ASP A 241 -2.51 -33.42 -2.81
N LEU A 242 -2.73 -32.21 -3.35
CA LEU A 242 -2.71 -30.96 -2.59
C LEU A 242 -3.72 -30.91 -1.43
N GLN A 243 -4.83 -31.64 -1.51
CA GLN A 243 -5.82 -31.72 -0.43
C GLN A 243 -5.36 -32.60 0.75
N ARG A 244 -4.30 -33.39 0.58
CA ARG A 244 -3.75 -34.28 1.63
C ARG A 244 -2.65 -33.60 2.45
N VAL A 245 -2.18 -32.44 2.00
CA VAL A 245 -0.99 -31.71 2.51
C VAL A 245 -1.35 -30.55 3.43
#